data_AF-A0A3B6ASJ4-F1
#
_entry.id   AF-A0A3B6ASJ4-F1
#
_cell.length_a   1.000
_cell.length_b   1.000
_cell.length_c   1.000
_cell.angle_alpha   90.00
_cell.angle_beta   90.00
_cell.angle_gamma   90.00
#
_symmetry.space_group_name_H-M   'P 1'
#
loop_
_entity.id
_entity.type
_entity.pdbx_description
1 polymer ?
#
loop_
_entity_poly.entity_id
_entity_poly.type
_entity_poly.pdbx_seq_one_letter_code
_entity_poly.pdbx_strand_id
1 'polypeptide(L)'
;MSKRQHSHLDVARTGKRPRGVPKKHLYLVLGDWHKGFSIRKIDVDALQDATTDLHHGFPHPAALRLAAPVNRLRMDFAAMGSDIFITTNPCCPHTPTLVFDTKTAGLTMGPRPPVRLIDRTTFTVAAGGMMYALTHRHVHEQHSFEAMSWAPMDKDEPWPSPTMRWSWKSVPSPPPFAMDDVITSYALHPDGHTIFMSAHDIRYHHLPKGTFSFDTRTSKWRLHGDWALPFQGQAHYDDGLDAWVGLHKDGTSAPVKSPPAAAQVRWSRSGR
;
A
#
# COMPACT_ATOMS: atom_id res chain seq x y z
N MET A 1 -40.08 -69.48 -11.75
CA MET A 1 -38.75 -69.37 -11.12
C MET A 1 -37.88 -68.47 -11.99
N SER A 2 -37.78 -67.19 -11.64
CA SER A 2 -37.04 -66.18 -12.41
C SER A 2 -35.73 -65.87 -11.69
N LYS A 3 -34.60 -66.21 -12.32
CA LYS A 3 -33.25 -65.92 -11.81
C LYS A 3 -32.93 -64.45 -12.10
N ARG A 4 -32.98 -63.61 -11.07
CA ARG A 4 -32.41 -62.26 -11.08
C ARG A 4 -30.89 -62.37 -10.97
N GLN A 5 -30.16 -61.94 -11.99
CA GLN A 5 -28.72 -61.66 -11.89
C GLN A 5 -28.54 -60.30 -11.23
N HIS A 6 -27.97 -60.30 -10.02
CA HIS A 6 -27.48 -59.10 -9.36
C HIS A 6 -26.11 -58.74 -9.94
N SER A 7 -26.03 -57.57 -10.58
CA SER A 7 -24.79 -56.90 -10.93
C SER A 7 -24.07 -56.45 -9.65
N HIS A 8 -22.89 -57.02 -9.41
CA HIS A 8 -22.02 -56.61 -8.32
C HIS A 8 -21.26 -55.35 -8.73
N LEU A 9 -21.50 -54.28 -7.99
CA LEU A 9 -20.99 -52.93 -8.17
C LEU A 9 -19.46 -52.88 -8.08
N ASP A 10 -18.87 -52.13 -9.01
CA ASP A 10 -17.51 -51.61 -8.96
C ASP A 10 -17.28 -50.85 -7.66
N VAL A 11 -16.33 -51.34 -6.85
CA VAL A 11 -15.78 -50.61 -5.71
C VAL A 11 -14.85 -49.53 -6.27
N ALA A 12 -15.43 -48.36 -6.54
CA ALA A 12 -14.69 -47.16 -6.85
C ALA A 12 -13.75 -46.81 -5.68
N ARG A 13 -12.45 -47.02 -5.89
CA ARG A 13 -11.39 -46.46 -5.04
C ARG A 13 -11.58 -44.94 -4.99
N THR A 14 -12.07 -44.46 -3.85
CA THR A 14 -12.12 -43.05 -3.48
C THR A 14 -10.69 -42.53 -3.32
N GLY A 15 -10.07 -42.15 -4.44
CA GLY A 15 -8.85 -41.38 -4.44
C GLY A 15 -9.09 -40.07 -3.70
N LYS A 16 -8.50 -39.93 -2.52
CA LYS A 16 -8.43 -38.66 -1.80
C LYS A 16 -7.77 -37.65 -2.74
N ARG A 17 -8.51 -36.63 -3.17
CA ARG A 17 -7.94 -35.50 -3.91
C ARG A 17 -6.74 -34.96 -3.12
N PRO A 18 -5.56 -34.79 -3.74
CA PRO A 18 -4.45 -34.12 -3.07
C PRO A 18 -4.96 -32.76 -2.61
N ARG A 19 -4.80 -32.45 -1.32
CA ARG A 19 -4.99 -31.09 -0.82
C ARG A 19 -3.91 -30.25 -1.51
N GLY A 20 -4.31 -29.53 -2.56
CA GLY A 20 -3.40 -28.65 -3.31
C GLY A 20 -2.76 -27.67 -2.35
N VAL A 21 -1.44 -27.50 -2.48
CA VAL A 21 -0.71 -26.45 -1.77
C VAL A 21 -1.38 -25.10 -2.11
N PRO A 22 -1.63 -24.21 -1.13
CA PRO A 22 -2.18 -22.90 -1.42
C PRO A 22 -1.25 -22.13 -2.35
N LYS A 23 -1.70 -21.89 -3.59
CA LYS A 23 -0.96 -21.13 -4.58
C LYS A 23 -0.80 -19.68 -4.13
N LYS A 24 0.44 -19.19 -4.11
CA LYS A 24 0.73 -17.77 -3.85
C LYS A 24 0.54 -16.98 -5.14
N HIS A 25 -0.20 -15.88 -5.05
CA HIS A 25 -0.47 -15.03 -6.20
C HIS A 25 0.02 -13.61 -5.94
N LEU A 26 0.60 -13.00 -6.96
CA LEU A 26 0.96 -11.59 -7.00
C LEU A 26 -0.03 -10.84 -7.89
N TYR A 27 -0.48 -9.67 -7.42
CA TYR A 27 -1.29 -8.76 -8.20
C TYR A 27 -0.47 -7.54 -8.59
N LEU A 28 -0.37 -7.27 -9.89
CA LEU A 28 0.36 -6.12 -10.44
C LEU A 28 -0.61 -5.15 -11.08
N VAL A 29 -0.44 -3.85 -10.79
CA VAL A 29 -1.12 -2.77 -11.49
C VAL A 29 -0.17 -2.20 -12.54
N LEU A 30 -0.56 -2.27 -13.82
CA LEU A 30 0.28 -1.90 -14.95
C LEU A 30 -0.41 -0.88 -15.84
N GLY A 31 0.34 0.11 -16.34
CA GLY A 31 -0.08 1.04 -17.40
C GLY A 31 0.11 0.46 -18.81
N ASP A 32 -0.07 -0.86 -18.97
CA ASP A 32 0.18 -1.61 -20.21
C ASP A 32 -0.99 -1.55 -21.20
N TRP A 33 -2.05 -0.83 -20.86
CA TRP A 33 -3.24 -0.67 -21.67
C TRP A 33 -3.40 0.78 -22.12
N HIS A 34 -3.44 1.04 -23.43
CA HIS A 34 -3.50 2.41 -23.97
C HIS A 34 -4.68 3.27 -23.49
N LYS A 35 -5.74 2.66 -22.93
CA LYS A 35 -6.88 3.40 -22.36
C LYS A 35 -6.80 3.58 -20.84
N GLY A 36 -5.79 3.06 -20.15
CA GLY A 36 -5.67 3.16 -18.70
C GLY A 36 -4.79 2.09 -18.07
N PHE A 37 -5.29 1.42 -17.03
CA PHE A 37 -4.51 0.47 -16.22
C PHE A 37 -5.13 -0.92 -16.24
N SER A 38 -4.29 -1.93 -16.09
CA SER A 38 -4.72 -3.31 -15.88
C SER A 38 -4.20 -3.86 -14.55
N ILE A 39 -5.04 -4.62 -13.85
CA ILE A 39 -4.64 -5.43 -12.71
C ILE A 39 -4.45 -6.85 -13.20
N ARG A 40 -3.24 -7.39 -13.08
CA ARG A 40 -2.88 -8.74 -13.52
C ARG A 40 -2.56 -9.62 -12.32
N LYS A 41 -3.08 -10.85 -12.36
CA LYS A 41 -2.81 -11.89 -11.36
C LYS A 41 -1.74 -12.83 -11.91
N ILE A 42 -0.68 -13.04 -11.16
CA ILE A 42 0.46 -13.89 -11.52
C ILE A 42 0.58 -14.98 -10.47
N ASP A 43 0.73 -16.22 -10.92
CA ASP A 43 1.08 -17.36 -10.06
C ASP A 43 2.58 -17.28 -9.76
N VAL A 44 2.94 -17.12 -8.48
CA VAL A 44 4.35 -16.93 -8.08
C VAL A 44 5.16 -18.20 -8.32
N ASP A 45 4.54 -19.37 -8.17
CA ASP A 45 5.21 -20.66 -8.37
C ASP A 45 5.55 -20.84 -9.87
N ALA A 46 4.70 -20.33 -10.77
CA ALA A 46 4.98 -20.32 -12.20
C ALA A 46 6.10 -19.35 -12.61
N LEU A 47 6.44 -18.37 -11.75
CA LEU A 47 7.51 -17.40 -12.01
C LEU A 47 8.91 -17.98 -11.74
N GLN A 48 9.02 -18.97 -10.85
CA GLN A 48 10.28 -19.64 -10.56
C GLN A 48 10.72 -20.57 -11.69
N ASP A 49 9.77 -21.14 -12.43
CA ASP A 49 10.01 -22.02 -13.57
C ASP A 49 10.27 -21.26 -14.89
N ALA A 50 9.99 -19.95 -14.94
CA ALA A 50 9.96 -19.14 -16.15
C ALA A 50 11.24 -18.33 -16.41
N THR A 51 12.42 -18.83 -16.02
CA THR A 51 13.71 -18.15 -16.29
C THR A 51 14.02 -17.93 -17.79
N THR A 52 13.20 -18.46 -18.70
CA THR A 52 13.41 -18.39 -20.16
C THR A 52 12.32 -17.66 -20.96
N ASP A 53 11.18 -17.26 -20.37
CA ASP A 53 9.98 -16.86 -21.14
C ASP A 53 9.47 -15.42 -20.91
N LEU A 54 10.32 -14.52 -20.40
CA LEU A 54 9.97 -13.10 -20.21
C LEU A 54 9.72 -12.32 -21.52
N HIS A 55 9.89 -12.94 -22.70
CA HIS A 55 9.68 -12.31 -24.01
C HIS A 55 8.26 -12.46 -24.57
N HIS A 56 7.41 -13.30 -23.97
CA HIS A 56 6.02 -13.48 -24.38
C HIS A 56 5.11 -12.91 -23.29
N GLY A 57 4.38 -11.84 -23.64
CA GLY A 57 3.55 -11.08 -22.69
C GLY A 57 2.65 -11.94 -21.80
N PHE A 58 2.21 -11.36 -20.68
CA PHE A 58 1.49 -12.07 -19.61
C PHE A 58 0.45 -13.09 -20.12
N PRO A 59 0.55 -14.37 -19.71
CA PRO A 59 -0.21 -15.48 -20.31
C PRO A 59 -1.72 -15.43 -20.04
N HIS A 60 -2.17 -14.63 -19.07
CA HIS A 60 -3.56 -14.54 -18.66
C HIS A 60 -4.16 -13.14 -18.94
N PRO A 61 -5.48 -13.07 -19.25
CA PRO A 61 -6.18 -11.79 -19.34
C PRO A 61 -6.12 -11.05 -18.00
N ALA A 62 -6.18 -9.72 -18.06
CA ALA A 62 -6.20 -8.89 -16.86
C ALA A 62 -7.40 -9.25 -15.97
N ALA A 63 -7.18 -9.36 -14.66
CA ALA A 63 -8.23 -9.60 -13.67
C ALA A 63 -9.20 -8.41 -13.59
N LEU A 64 -8.69 -7.19 -13.79
CA LEU A 64 -9.48 -5.97 -13.90
C LEU A 64 -8.83 -5.01 -14.90
N ARG A 65 -9.64 -4.27 -15.66
CA ARG A 65 -9.18 -3.16 -16.52
C ARG A 65 -9.92 -1.89 -16.12
N LEU A 66 -9.19 -0.81 -15.97
CA LEU A 66 -9.70 0.49 -15.53
C LEU A 66 -9.36 1.54 -16.56
N ALA A 67 -10.38 2.06 -17.23
CA ALA A 67 -10.20 3.11 -18.21
C ALA A 67 -9.85 4.42 -17.50
N ALA A 68 -8.77 5.08 -17.92
CA ALA A 68 -8.42 6.41 -17.49
C ALA A 68 -9.51 7.39 -17.93
N PRO A 69 -10.21 8.04 -16.99
CA PRO A 69 -11.32 8.94 -17.32
C PRO A 69 -10.84 10.18 -18.09
N VAL A 70 -9.56 10.56 -17.94
CA VAL A 70 -8.93 11.64 -18.68
C VAL A 70 -7.56 11.16 -19.15
N ASN A 71 -7.30 11.30 -20.45
CA ASN A 71 -6.02 10.91 -21.04
C ASN A 71 -4.90 11.77 -20.43
N ARG A 72 -3.82 11.13 -19.94
CA ARG A 72 -2.67 11.74 -19.21
C ARG A 72 -2.87 12.11 -17.73
N LEU A 73 -4.05 11.96 -17.14
CA LEU A 73 -4.18 12.09 -15.67
C LEU A 73 -3.78 10.77 -14.98
N ARG A 74 -3.11 10.91 -13.84
CA ARG A 74 -2.64 9.80 -13.01
C ARG A 74 -3.81 9.22 -12.21
N MET A 75 -3.97 7.89 -12.22
CA MET A 75 -4.72 7.18 -11.20
C MET A 75 -3.78 6.86 -10.03
N ASP A 76 -4.32 6.86 -8.81
CA ASP A 76 -3.58 6.43 -7.64
C ASP A 76 -4.05 5.06 -7.15
N PHE A 77 -3.08 4.26 -6.72
CA PHE A 77 -3.26 2.90 -6.27
C PHE A 77 -2.56 2.71 -4.94
N ALA A 78 -3.20 2.00 -4.02
CA ALA A 78 -2.59 1.60 -2.76
C ALA A 78 -3.09 0.20 -2.37
N ALA A 79 -2.22 -0.61 -1.79
CA ALA A 79 -2.57 -1.96 -1.36
C ALA A 79 -2.56 -2.06 0.17
N MET A 80 -3.54 -2.77 0.72
CA MET A 80 -3.58 -3.11 2.14
C MET A 80 -4.21 -4.49 2.31
N GLY A 81 -3.43 -5.45 2.82
CA GLY A 81 -3.88 -6.83 2.93
C GLY A 81 -4.23 -7.42 1.56
N SER A 82 -5.48 -7.85 1.39
CA SER A 82 -6.00 -8.36 0.11
C SER A 82 -6.66 -7.29 -0.76
N ASP A 83 -6.76 -6.05 -0.30
CA ASP A 83 -7.53 -5.01 -0.97
C ASP A 83 -6.60 -4.05 -1.72
N ILE A 84 -6.95 -3.77 -2.97
CA ILE A 84 -6.34 -2.74 -3.80
C ILE A 84 -7.32 -1.57 -3.88
N PHE A 85 -6.91 -0.43 -3.33
CA PHE A 85 -7.64 0.83 -3.34
C PHE A 85 -7.22 1.63 -4.57
N ILE A 86 -8.21 2.19 -5.26
CA ILE A 86 -8.01 2.87 -6.53
C ILE A 86 -8.75 4.19 -6.51
N THR A 87 -8.04 5.28 -6.81
CA THR A 87 -8.64 6.59 -7.08
C THR A 87 -8.46 6.90 -8.56
N THR A 88 -9.56 6.84 -9.32
CA THR A 88 -9.52 6.95 -10.79
C THR A 88 -9.29 8.38 -11.29
N ASN A 89 -9.62 9.38 -10.47
CA ASN A 89 -9.33 10.79 -10.71
C ASN A 89 -9.06 11.49 -9.35
N PRO A 90 -7.80 11.53 -8.90
CA PRO A 90 -7.44 12.12 -7.61
C PRO A 90 -7.62 13.64 -7.56
N CYS A 91 -7.82 14.30 -8.71
CA CYS A 91 -8.10 15.74 -8.80
C CYS A 91 -9.60 16.06 -8.69
N CYS A 92 -10.48 15.06 -8.65
CA CYS A 92 -11.93 15.27 -8.64
C CYS A 92 -12.56 14.93 -7.28
N PRO A 93 -13.17 15.90 -6.57
CA PRO A 93 -13.74 15.71 -5.23
C PRO A 93 -14.94 14.78 -5.14
N HIS A 94 -15.55 14.47 -6.28
CA HIS A 94 -16.70 13.60 -6.36
C HIS A 94 -16.33 12.15 -6.69
N THR A 95 -15.06 11.88 -6.99
CA THR A 95 -14.63 10.53 -7.39
C THR A 95 -14.51 9.63 -6.16
N PRO A 96 -15.30 8.55 -6.05
CA PRO A 96 -15.16 7.59 -4.97
C PRO A 96 -13.88 6.77 -5.15
N THR A 97 -13.38 6.23 -4.04
CA THR A 97 -12.35 5.19 -4.09
C THR A 97 -13.00 3.89 -4.54
N LEU A 98 -12.38 3.13 -5.43
CA LEU A 98 -12.78 1.74 -5.72
C LEU A 98 -11.91 0.81 -4.88
N VAL A 99 -12.49 -0.30 -4.42
CA VAL A 99 -11.79 -1.31 -3.63
C VAL A 99 -11.93 -2.65 -4.33
N PHE A 100 -10.82 -3.17 -4.83
CA PHE A 100 -10.73 -4.47 -5.46
C PHE A 100 -10.17 -5.49 -4.48
N ASP A 101 -11.01 -6.44 -4.04
CA ASP A 101 -10.61 -7.54 -3.16
C ASP A 101 -10.03 -8.69 -3.99
N THR A 102 -8.73 -8.92 -3.82
CA THR A 102 -7.97 -9.94 -4.53
C THR A 102 -8.32 -11.38 -4.14
N LYS A 103 -9.00 -11.61 -3.00
CA LYS A 103 -9.46 -12.94 -2.58
C LYS A 103 -10.74 -13.35 -3.29
N THR A 104 -11.70 -12.43 -3.38
CA THR A 104 -13.01 -12.70 -4.00
C THR A 104 -13.07 -12.28 -5.47
N ALA A 105 -12.07 -11.54 -5.95
CA ALA A 105 -12.10 -10.81 -7.23
C ALA A 105 -13.31 -9.85 -7.32
N GLY A 106 -13.82 -9.40 -6.17
CA GLY A 106 -14.91 -8.45 -6.08
C GLY A 106 -14.43 -7.01 -6.20
N LEU A 107 -15.26 -6.16 -6.80
CA LEU A 107 -15.04 -4.71 -6.86
C LEU A 107 -16.17 -4.00 -6.11
N THR A 108 -15.83 -3.13 -5.17
CA THR A 108 -16.79 -2.33 -4.40
C THR A 108 -16.42 -0.86 -4.43
N MET A 109 -17.38 0.01 -4.09
CA MET A 109 -17.12 1.43 -3.87
C MET A 109 -16.78 1.69 -2.41
N GLY A 110 -15.69 2.40 -2.19
CA GLY A 110 -15.26 2.95 -0.91
C GLY A 110 -15.59 4.43 -0.77
N PRO A 111 -15.12 5.06 0.32
CA PRO A 111 -15.36 6.47 0.58
C PRO A 111 -14.60 7.34 -0.42
N ARG A 112 -15.11 8.56 -0.62
CA ARG A 112 -14.37 9.62 -1.32
C ARG A 112 -13.14 10.02 -0.50
N PRO A 113 -11.98 10.26 -1.12
CA PRO A 113 -10.84 10.87 -0.44
C PRO A 113 -11.25 12.21 0.19
N PRO A 114 -10.76 12.56 1.39
CA PRO A 114 -10.98 13.88 1.98
C PRO A 114 -10.50 14.98 1.04
N VAL A 115 -11.20 16.12 1.04
CA VAL A 115 -10.88 17.26 0.15
C VAL A 115 -9.41 17.72 0.27
N ARG A 116 -8.84 17.57 1.46
CA ARG A 116 -7.44 17.94 1.76
C ARG A 116 -6.40 17.02 1.09
N LEU A 117 -6.81 15.86 0.57
CA LEU A 117 -5.94 14.93 -0.16
C LEU A 117 -6.06 15.08 -1.69
N ILE A 118 -7.03 15.84 -2.19
CA ILE A 118 -7.32 16.00 -3.62
C ILE A 118 -6.23 16.83 -4.30
N ASP A 119 -5.89 16.46 -5.54
CA ASP A 119 -4.92 17.17 -6.39
C ASP A 119 -3.52 17.30 -5.77
N ARG A 120 -3.24 16.46 -4.77
CA ARG A 120 -1.99 16.44 -4.04
C ARG A 120 -1.33 15.10 -4.26
N THR A 121 -0.05 15.13 -4.58
CA THR A 121 0.77 13.94 -4.37
C THR A 121 0.64 13.56 -2.90
N THR A 122 0.19 12.34 -2.63
CA THR A 122 0.10 11.82 -1.28
C THR A 122 0.99 10.60 -1.17
N PHE A 123 1.56 10.41 0.00
CA PHE A 123 2.19 9.15 0.34
C PHE A 123 1.17 8.29 1.06
N THR A 124 0.96 7.10 0.53
CA THR A 124 0.04 6.11 1.09
C THR A 124 0.84 4.94 1.64
N VAL A 125 0.51 4.54 2.87
CA VAL A 125 1.17 3.42 3.54
C VAL A 125 0.14 2.62 4.34
N ALA A 126 0.15 1.30 4.19
CA ALA A 126 -0.63 0.39 5.01
C ALA A 126 0.15 0.05 6.29
N ALA A 127 -0.45 0.27 7.45
CA ALA A 127 0.16 -0.03 8.75
C ALA A 127 -0.93 -0.37 9.77
N GLY A 128 -0.71 -1.38 10.61
CA GLY A 128 -1.67 -1.74 11.67
C GLY A 128 -3.12 -2.00 11.20
N GLY A 129 -3.32 -2.47 9.95
CA GLY A 129 -4.65 -2.70 9.38
C GLY A 129 -5.40 -1.43 8.93
N MET A 130 -4.72 -0.28 8.88
CA MET A 130 -5.24 0.97 8.36
C MET A 130 -4.35 1.49 7.22
N MET A 131 -4.94 2.26 6.32
CA MET A 131 -4.20 2.96 5.27
C MET A 131 -4.03 4.42 5.67
N TYR A 132 -2.79 4.84 5.85
CA TYR A 132 -2.44 6.22 6.17
C TYR A 132 -2.08 6.97 4.89
N ALA A 133 -2.57 8.21 4.78
CA ALA A 133 -2.28 9.11 3.67
C ALA A 133 -1.82 10.47 4.21
N LEU A 134 -0.61 10.87 3.83
CA LEU A 134 -0.02 12.16 4.16
C LEU A 134 0.23 12.97 2.87
N THR A 135 -0.12 14.26 2.88
CA THR A 135 0.18 15.15 1.77
C THR A 135 1.69 15.34 1.59
N HIS A 136 2.21 15.11 0.38
CA HIS A 136 3.62 15.27 0.02
C HIS A 136 4.09 16.73 0.13
N ARG A 137 3.27 17.65 -0.40
CA ARG A 137 3.53 19.09 -0.46
C ARG A 137 2.23 19.85 -0.26
N HIS A 138 2.32 20.97 0.45
CA HIS A 138 1.17 21.82 0.67
C HIS A 138 1.56 23.30 0.77
N VAL A 139 1.85 23.94 -0.38
CA VAL A 139 2.20 25.37 -0.37
C VAL A 139 1.03 26.17 0.23
N HIS A 140 1.31 26.96 1.27
CA HIS A 140 0.38 27.83 1.99
C HIS A 140 -0.72 27.16 2.86
N GLU A 141 -0.72 25.84 3.07
CA GLU A 141 -1.57 25.25 4.13
C GLU A 141 -0.85 24.10 4.86
N GLN A 142 -1.41 23.68 5.99
CA GLN A 142 -0.83 22.64 6.84
C GLN A 142 -0.94 21.26 6.19
N HIS A 143 0.07 20.40 6.37
CA HIS A 143 -0.01 19.00 5.92
C HIS A 143 -1.22 18.28 6.52
N SER A 144 -1.96 17.56 5.68
CA SER A 144 -3.10 16.74 6.10
C SER A 144 -2.64 15.30 6.29
N PHE A 145 -2.98 14.72 7.44
CA PHE A 145 -2.70 13.32 7.74
C PHE A 145 -3.99 12.57 8.06
N GLU A 146 -4.37 11.67 7.18
CA GLU A 146 -5.64 10.94 7.24
C GLU A 146 -5.39 9.44 7.32
N ALA A 147 -6.29 8.72 8.00
CA ALA A 147 -6.28 7.27 8.09
C ALA A 147 -7.61 6.73 7.57
N MET A 148 -7.54 5.75 6.68
CA MET A 148 -8.67 4.98 6.21
C MET A 148 -8.72 3.63 6.93
N SER A 149 -9.89 3.29 7.45
CA SER A 149 -10.12 2.05 8.18
C SER A 149 -11.51 1.49 7.88
N TRP A 150 -11.68 0.19 8.09
CA TRP A 150 -12.97 -0.48 8.07
C TRP A 150 -13.66 -0.23 9.41
N ALA A 151 -14.68 0.63 9.41
CA ALA A 151 -15.29 1.13 10.64
C ALA A 151 -16.82 0.96 10.62
N PRO A 152 -17.46 0.86 11.80
CA PRO A 152 -18.91 0.90 11.91
C PRO A 152 -19.46 2.21 11.34
N MET A 153 -20.65 2.14 10.77
CA MET A 153 -21.37 3.35 10.39
C MET A 153 -22.05 3.99 11.61
N ASP A 154 -22.20 5.31 11.58
CA ASP A 154 -23.08 6.01 12.52
C ASP A 154 -24.52 5.54 12.29
N LYS A 155 -25.24 5.23 13.38
CA LYS A 155 -26.55 4.56 13.34
C LYS A 155 -27.70 5.44 12.86
N ASP A 156 -27.42 6.69 12.52
CA ASP A 156 -28.44 7.71 12.27
C ASP A 156 -28.84 7.83 10.78
N GLU A 157 -28.38 6.91 9.92
CA GLU A 157 -28.72 6.94 8.49
C GLU A 157 -30.16 6.43 8.23
N PRO A 158 -31.02 7.18 7.52
CA PRO A 158 -32.42 6.83 7.28
C PRO A 158 -32.65 5.59 6.40
N TRP A 159 -31.60 5.05 5.77
CA TRP A 159 -31.69 3.99 4.74
C TRP A 159 -30.96 2.72 5.19
N PRO A 160 -31.32 1.53 4.64
CA PRO A 160 -30.61 0.29 4.93
C PRO A 160 -29.14 0.43 4.55
N SER A 161 -28.28 0.43 5.56
CA SER A 161 -26.87 0.76 5.39
C SER A 161 -26.00 -0.38 5.94
N PRO A 162 -24.86 -0.71 5.31
CA PRO A 162 -23.98 -1.76 5.79
C PRO A 162 -23.50 -1.46 7.22
N THR A 163 -23.46 -2.49 8.08
CA THR A 163 -22.99 -2.32 9.48
C THR A 163 -21.56 -1.77 9.55
N MET A 164 -20.74 -2.04 8.54
CA MET A 164 -19.36 -1.59 8.43
C MET A 164 -19.08 -1.05 7.03
N ARG A 165 -18.20 -0.06 6.93
CA ARG A 165 -17.71 0.46 5.66
C ARG A 165 -16.30 1.04 5.80
N TRP A 166 -15.62 1.18 4.67
CA TRP A 166 -14.39 1.98 4.60
C TRP A 166 -14.71 3.45 4.92
N SER A 167 -13.91 4.07 5.79
CA SER A 167 -14.08 5.48 6.17
C SER A 167 -12.74 6.15 6.41
N TRP A 168 -12.66 7.44 6.06
CA TRP A 168 -11.53 8.30 6.37
C TRP A 168 -11.75 9.04 7.68
N LYS A 169 -10.70 9.16 8.48
CA LYS A 169 -10.64 10.01 9.67
C LYS A 169 -9.30 10.71 9.73
N SER A 170 -9.29 11.93 10.27
CA SER A 170 -8.04 12.64 10.51
C SER A 170 -7.28 11.98 11.65
N VAL A 171 -5.97 11.85 11.47
CA VAL A 171 -5.09 11.29 12.49
C VAL A 171 -5.07 12.25 13.69
N PRO A 172 -5.24 11.78 14.94
CA PRO A 172 -5.39 12.66 16.10
C PRO A 172 -4.20 13.59 16.36
N SER A 173 -2.98 13.16 16.03
CA SER A 173 -1.78 13.97 16.21
C SER A 173 -1.37 14.61 14.88
N PRO A 174 -1.41 15.95 14.79
CA PRO A 174 -1.06 16.64 13.55
C PRO A 174 0.41 16.39 13.20
N PRO A 175 0.74 16.32 11.90
CA PRO A 175 2.11 16.16 11.46
C PRO A 175 2.98 17.35 11.89
N PRO A 176 4.21 17.12 12.37
CA PRO A 176 5.14 18.15 12.86
C PRO A 176 5.86 18.87 11.70
N PHE A 177 5.17 19.09 10.58
CA PHE A 177 5.71 19.69 9.37
C PHE A 177 5.17 21.10 9.20
N ALA A 178 6.00 22.04 8.77
CA ALA A 178 5.58 23.37 8.38
C ALA A 178 4.92 23.33 6.99
N MET A 179 4.20 24.39 6.62
CA MET A 179 3.52 24.48 5.32
C MET A 179 4.50 24.38 4.13
N ASP A 180 5.70 24.92 4.30
CA ASP A 180 6.75 24.93 3.29
C ASP A 180 7.59 23.63 3.29
N ASP A 181 7.27 22.65 4.14
CA ASP A 181 7.97 21.37 4.12
C ASP A 181 7.49 20.48 2.97
N VAL A 182 8.39 19.64 2.50
CA VAL A 182 8.11 18.61 1.50
C VAL A 182 8.59 17.28 2.04
N ILE A 183 7.68 16.31 2.11
CA ILE A 183 8.02 14.93 2.45
C ILE A 183 8.67 14.31 1.24
N THR A 184 9.84 13.70 1.39
CA THR A 184 10.60 13.17 0.26
C THR A 184 10.63 11.66 0.21
N SER A 185 10.54 11.03 1.37
CA SER A 185 10.66 9.59 1.49
C SER A 185 9.94 9.07 2.72
N TYR A 186 9.55 7.80 2.64
CA TYR A 186 8.87 7.12 3.72
C TYR A 186 9.11 5.61 3.66
N ALA A 187 9.08 4.96 4.82
CA ALA A 187 9.19 3.51 4.95
C ALA A 187 8.39 3.03 6.15
N LEU A 188 7.81 1.84 6.03
CA LEU A 188 7.24 1.14 7.18
C LEU A 188 8.35 0.37 7.89
N HIS A 189 8.45 0.54 9.20
CA HIS A 189 9.34 -0.25 10.04
C HIS A 189 8.86 -1.71 10.11
N PRO A 190 9.75 -2.70 10.28
CA PRO A 190 9.36 -4.12 10.36
C PRO A 190 8.39 -4.45 11.49
N ASP A 191 8.27 -3.58 12.49
CA ASP A 191 7.28 -3.70 13.55
C ASP A 191 5.82 -3.54 13.08
N GLY A 192 5.61 -3.12 11.83
CA GLY A 192 4.30 -2.99 11.18
C GLY A 192 3.44 -1.81 11.66
N HIS A 193 3.98 -0.94 12.53
CA HIS A 193 3.23 0.17 13.12
C HIS A 193 4.01 1.49 13.21
N THR A 194 5.31 1.50 12.97
CA THR A 194 6.11 2.72 12.94
C THR A 194 6.38 3.13 11.49
N ILE A 195 5.93 4.31 11.09
CA ILE A 195 6.18 4.87 9.76
C ILE A 195 7.31 5.90 9.88
N PHE A 196 8.42 5.67 9.19
CA PHE A 196 9.51 6.64 9.07
C PHE A 196 9.31 7.54 7.86
N MET A 197 9.67 8.81 7.98
CA MET A 197 9.51 9.83 6.95
C MET A 197 10.66 10.83 6.98
N SER A 198 11.11 11.32 5.83
CA SER A 198 12.03 12.46 5.76
C SER A 198 11.37 13.66 5.11
N ALA A 199 11.68 14.84 5.64
CA ALA A 199 11.21 16.11 5.12
C ALA A 199 12.38 17.04 4.82
N HIS A 200 12.20 17.98 3.89
CA HIS A 200 13.05 19.15 3.74
C HIS A 200 12.20 20.41 3.55
N ASP A 201 12.79 21.58 3.78
CA ASP A 201 12.16 22.86 3.43
C ASP A 201 12.18 23.03 1.89
N ILE A 202 11.08 23.47 1.30
CA ILE A 202 10.97 23.71 -0.15
C ILE A 202 12.00 24.73 -0.66
N ARG A 203 12.51 25.65 0.17
CA ARG A 203 13.54 26.62 -0.22
C ARG A 203 14.94 26.03 -0.19
N TYR A 204 15.13 24.96 0.58
CA TYR A 204 16.43 24.33 0.83
C TYR A 204 16.39 22.82 0.51
N HIS A 205 16.04 22.47 -0.72
CA HIS A 205 15.90 21.08 -1.21
C HIS A 205 17.11 20.14 -0.99
N HIS A 206 18.29 20.69 -0.68
CA HIS A 206 19.53 19.95 -0.45
C HIS A 206 19.83 19.71 1.04
N LEU A 207 19.09 20.36 1.95
CA LEU A 207 19.26 20.19 3.38
C LEU A 207 18.05 19.46 3.96
N PRO A 208 18.22 18.27 4.55
CA PRO A 208 17.13 17.60 5.22
C PRO A 208 16.71 18.40 6.45
N LYS A 209 15.40 18.57 6.63
CA LYS A 209 14.84 19.08 7.89
C LYS A 209 14.98 18.03 9.00
N GLY A 210 14.91 16.76 8.62
CA GLY A 210 15.17 15.65 9.51
C GLY A 210 14.37 14.41 9.16
N THR A 211 14.62 13.35 9.93
CA THR A 211 13.90 12.09 9.86
C THR A 211 12.95 11.99 11.05
N PHE A 212 11.68 11.74 10.75
CA PHE A 212 10.59 11.63 11.71
C PHE A 212 10.04 10.21 11.70
N SER A 213 9.44 9.80 12.80
CA SER A 213 8.61 8.60 12.83
C SER A 213 7.24 8.89 13.43
N PHE A 214 6.22 8.24 12.90
CA PHE A 214 4.89 8.20 13.46
C PHE A 214 4.54 6.78 13.90
N ASP A 215 4.22 6.62 15.19
CA ASP A 215 3.73 5.36 15.75
C ASP A 215 2.20 5.31 15.63
N THR A 216 1.68 4.37 14.84
CA THR A 216 0.24 4.25 14.56
C THR A 216 -0.58 3.75 15.75
N ARG A 217 0.04 3.10 16.74
CA ARG A 217 -0.63 2.61 17.95
C ARG A 217 -0.82 3.71 18.96
N THR A 218 0.20 4.54 19.14
CA THR A 218 0.18 5.63 20.13
C THR A 218 -0.22 6.98 19.53
N SER A 219 -0.27 7.07 18.20
CA SER A 219 -0.46 8.33 17.45
C SER A 219 0.55 9.39 17.86
N LYS A 220 1.83 9.02 18.03
CA LYS A 220 2.89 9.93 18.47
C LYS A 220 3.95 10.09 17.40
N TRP A 221 4.41 11.33 17.25
CA TRP A 221 5.54 11.70 16.43
C TRP A 221 6.84 11.71 17.24
N ARG A 222 7.96 11.39 16.57
CA ARG A 222 9.31 11.52 17.11
C ARG A 222 10.25 12.04 16.03
N LEU A 223 11.16 12.93 16.40
CA LEU A 223 12.28 13.36 15.55
C LEU A 223 13.51 12.51 15.91
N HIS A 224 14.17 11.95 14.90
CA HIS A 224 15.36 11.10 15.05
C HIS A 224 16.67 11.82 14.72
N GLY A 225 16.59 13.03 14.16
CA GLY A 225 17.73 13.91 13.92
C GLY A 225 17.71 14.59 12.56
N ASP A 226 18.72 15.43 12.33
CA ASP A 226 18.84 16.32 11.18
C ASP A 226 19.50 15.62 9.98
N TRP A 227 19.01 14.42 9.66
CA TRP A 227 19.44 13.60 8.53
C TRP A 227 18.22 13.11 7.75
N ALA A 228 18.39 12.76 6.48
CA ALA A 228 17.33 12.18 5.65
C ALA A 228 17.58 10.70 5.38
N LEU A 229 16.48 9.96 5.21
CA LEU A 229 16.48 8.63 4.65
C LEU A 229 17.17 8.66 3.26
N PRO A 230 18.02 7.67 2.96
CA PRO A 230 18.89 7.65 1.78
C PRO A 230 18.18 7.16 0.51
N PHE A 231 16.88 7.42 0.39
CA PHE A 231 16.04 7.07 -0.75
C PHE A 231 14.96 8.14 -0.93
N GLN A 232 14.28 8.10 -2.06
CA GLN A 232 13.17 8.95 -2.45
C GLN A 232 11.92 8.09 -2.67
N GLY A 233 10.77 8.61 -2.24
CA GLY A 233 9.51 7.88 -2.27
C GLY A 233 9.47 6.76 -1.23
N GLN A 234 8.81 5.66 -1.58
CA GLN A 234 8.63 4.52 -0.70
C GLN A 234 9.88 3.63 -0.66
N ALA A 235 10.26 3.17 0.52
CA ALA A 235 11.13 2.00 0.67
C ALA A 235 10.39 0.85 1.34
N HIS A 236 10.81 -0.36 0.99
CA HIS A 236 10.31 -1.61 1.57
C HIS A 236 11.41 -2.24 2.41
N TYR A 237 11.05 -2.82 3.55
CA TYR A 237 11.99 -3.62 4.31
C TYR A 237 12.14 -5.01 3.71
N ASP A 238 13.38 -5.46 3.59
CA ASP A 238 13.72 -6.82 3.23
C ASP A 238 14.38 -7.51 4.42
N ASP A 239 13.73 -8.56 4.93
CA ASP A 239 14.21 -9.32 6.09
C ASP A 239 15.53 -10.06 5.81
N GLY A 240 15.77 -10.45 4.56
CA GLY A 240 16.99 -11.16 4.17
C GLY A 240 18.22 -10.24 4.08
N LEU A 241 18.01 -8.99 3.68
CA LEU A 241 19.03 -7.95 3.64
C LEU A 241 19.19 -7.20 4.97
N ASP A 242 18.24 -7.37 5.89
CA ASP A 242 18.15 -6.60 7.14
C ASP A 242 18.19 -5.08 6.88
N ALA A 243 17.50 -4.66 5.82
CA ALA A 243 17.63 -3.32 5.25
C ALA A 243 16.36 -2.83 4.56
N TRP A 244 16.17 -1.51 4.56
CA TRP A 244 15.25 -0.86 3.64
C TRP A 244 15.85 -0.79 2.24
N VAL A 245 15.04 -1.15 1.26
CA VAL A 245 15.32 -1.05 -0.17
C VAL A 245 14.38 -0.01 -0.76
N GLY A 246 14.95 1.08 -1.24
CA GLY A 246 14.23 2.17 -1.91
C GLY A 246 14.98 2.66 -3.14
N LEU A 247 14.33 3.52 -3.91
CA LEU A 247 14.97 4.20 -5.03
C LEU A 247 15.76 5.40 -4.52
N HIS A 248 17.04 5.48 -4.85
CA HIS A 248 17.88 6.66 -4.64
C HIS A 248 17.35 7.85 -5.43
N LYS A 249 17.74 9.05 -4.99
CA LYS A 249 17.40 10.34 -5.62
C LYS A 249 17.78 10.40 -7.11
N ASP A 250 18.79 9.65 -7.52
CA ASP A 250 19.30 9.57 -8.90
C ASP A 250 18.72 8.38 -9.70
N GLY A 251 17.68 7.71 -9.19
CA GLY A 251 17.00 6.60 -9.86
C GLY A 251 17.69 5.24 -9.74
N THR A 252 18.85 5.15 -9.08
CA THR A 252 19.52 3.87 -8.71
C THR A 252 18.89 3.31 -7.44
N SER A 253 18.87 2.00 -7.17
CA SER A 253 18.41 1.50 -5.87
C SER A 253 19.47 1.69 -4.77
N ALA A 254 19.05 1.98 -3.53
CA ALA A 254 19.94 2.14 -2.39
C ALA A 254 19.47 1.27 -1.20
N PRO A 255 20.27 0.27 -0.75
CA PRO A 255 19.98 -0.50 0.45
C PRO A 255 20.57 0.17 1.69
N VAL A 256 19.79 0.30 2.78
CA VAL A 256 20.28 0.81 4.07
C VAL A 256 19.71 0.03 5.26
N LYS A 257 20.58 -0.35 6.19
CA LYS A 257 20.22 -1.12 7.40
C LYS A 257 19.19 -0.39 8.26
N SER A 258 18.26 -1.13 8.86
CA SER A 258 17.26 -0.55 9.77
C SER A 258 17.92 0.16 10.95
N PRO A 259 17.40 1.32 11.40
CA PRO A 259 17.79 1.89 12.68
C PRO A 259 17.33 0.93 13.80
N PRO A 260 18.17 0.65 14.81
CA PRO A 260 17.85 -0.33 15.85
C PRO A 260 16.57 0.07 16.59
N ALA A 261 15.65 -0.90 16.73
CA ALA A 261 14.44 -0.78 17.52
C ALA A 261 14.77 -0.26 18.93
N ALA A 262 14.38 0.98 19.21
CA ALA A 262 14.54 1.63 20.51
C ALA A 262 15.92 1.42 21.17
N ALA A 263 17.01 1.83 20.50
CA ALA A 263 18.26 2.01 21.20
C ALA A 263 18.15 3.24 22.12
N GLN A 264 18.21 3.00 23.44
CA GLN A 264 18.65 4.00 24.40
C GLN A 264 19.83 4.76 23.80
N VAL A 265 19.65 6.04 23.52
CA VAL A 265 20.75 6.91 23.09
C VAL A 265 21.66 7.08 24.30
N ARG A 266 22.68 6.24 24.37
CA ARG A 266 23.91 6.52 25.10
C ARG A 266 25.06 6.18 24.17
N TRP A 267 25.53 7.20 23.44
CA TRP A 267 26.87 7.19 22.89
C TRP A 267 27.65 8.33 23.53
N SER A 268 28.74 7.90 24.18
CA SER A 268 29.61 8.60 25.10
C SER A 268 30.46 9.68 24.45
N ARG A 269 30.77 10.73 25.22
CA ARG A 269 31.89 11.63 24.97
C ARG A 269 33.23 10.88 24.97
N SER A 270 34.05 11.12 23.96
CA SER A 270 35.52 11.31 24.04
C SER A 270 35.95 11.89 22.68
N GLY A 271 36.41 13.15 22.59
CA GLY A 271 37.75 13.62 22.97
C GLY A 271 38.69 13.37 21.77
N ARG A 272 39.33 14.36 21.16
CA ARG A 272 39.95 15.60 21.65
C ARG A 272 39.62 16.79 20.76
#